data_AF-A0A1V5KFW4-F1
#
_entry.id   AF-A0A1V5KFW4-F1
#
_cell.length_a   1.000
_cell.length_b   1.000
_cell.length_c   1.000
_cell.angle_alpha   90.00
_cell.angle_beta   90.00
_cell.angle_gamma   90.00
#
_symmetry.space_group_name_H-M   'P 1'
#
loop_
_entity.id
_entity.type
_entity.pdbx_description
1 polymer ?
#
loop_
_entity_poly.entity_id
_entity_poly.type
_entity_poly.pdbx_seq_one_letter_code
_entity_poly.pdbx_strand_id
1 'polypeptide(L)'
;MLVASQALHGLGYIAISVTMALFISRSVPKELRASGQALNSVFSFGLARVIGNALGGLAADAFGDAGGFLLCAGLCAASLALFFPLWKGGLCKSPGNML
;
A
#
# COMPACT_ATOMS: atom_id res chain seq x y z
N MET A 1 -22.80 0.14 -5.85
CA MET A 1 -21.63 0.81 -5.23
C MET A 1 -20.54 -0.18 -4.81
N LEU A 2 -20.89 -1.31 -4.16
CA LEU A 2 -19.92 -2.34 -3.73
C LEU A 2 -19.02 -2.90 -4.86
N VAL A 3 -19.60 -3.25 -6.01
CA VAL A 3 -18.83 -3.82 -7.14
C VAL A 3 -17.77 -2.85 -7.66
N ALA A 4 -18.11 -1.56 -7.79
CA ALA A 4 -17.17 -0.53 -8.22
C ALA A 4 -16.04 -0.32 -7.19
N SER A 5 -16.37 -0.32 -5.89
CA SER A 5 -15.38 -0.24 -4.81
C SER A 5 -14.43 -1.44 -4.83
N GLN A 6 -14.95 -2.66 -5.00
CA GLN A 6 -14.13 -3.87 -5.06
C GLN A 6 -13.26 -3.93 -6.31
N ALA A 7 -13.76 -3.48 -7.46
CA ALA A 7 -12.96 -3.37 -8.67
C ALA A 7 -11.80 -2.39 -8.48
N LEU A 8 -12.06 -1.22 -7.90
CA LEU A 8 -11.02 -0.22 -7.62
C LEU A 8 -9.99 -0.75 -6.62
N HIS A 9 -10.44 -1.43 -5.56
CA HIS A 9 -9.56 -2.07 -4.59
C HIS A 9 -8.68 -3.14 -5.24
N GLY A 10 -9.26 -4.02 -6.06
CA GLY A 10 -8.52 -5.07 -6.77
C GLY A 10 -7.45 -4.52 -7.73
N LEU A 11 -7.79 -3.48 -8.50
CA LEU A 11 -6.86 -2.81 -9.41
C LEU A 11 -5.70 -2.12 -8.67
N GLY A 12 -5.99 -1.42 -7.57
CA GLY A 12 -4.94 -0.83 -6.74
C GLY A 12 -4.05 -1.89 -6.10
N TYR A 13 -4.67 -2.96 -5.59
CA TYR A 13 -3.95 -4.04 -4.93
C TYR A 13 -2.97 -4.76 -5.86
N ILE A 14 -3.37 -5.08 -7.11
CA ILE A 14 -2.46 -5.73 -8.07
C ILE A 14 -1.31 -4.82 -8.48
N ALA A 15 -1.58 -3.52 -8.72
CA ALA A 15 -0.56 -2.55 -9.10
C ALA A 15 0.51 -2.40 -8.00
N ILE A 16 0.09 -2.30 -6.74
CA ILE A 16 1.00 -2.20 -5.59
C ILE A 16 1.76 -3.53 -5.39
N SER A 17 1.04 -4.65 -5.42
CA SER A 17 1.63 -5.98 -5.15
C SER A 17 2.71 -6.37 -6.16
N VAL A 18 2.44 -6.19 -7.45
CA VAL A 18 3.42 -6.52 -8.51
C VAL A 18 4.61 -5.56 -8.46
N THR A 19 4.36 -4.26 -8.30
CA THR A 19 5.45 -3.27 -8.18
C THR A 19 6.36 -3.57 -7.01
N MET A 20 5.80 -3.92 -5.85
CA MET A 20 6.58 -4.30 -4.66
C MET A 20 7.40 -5.58 -4.90
N ALA A 21 6.81 -6.58 -5.54
CA ALA A 21 7.50 -7.82 -5.87
C ALA A 21 8.69 -7.58 -6.83
N LEU A 22 8.51 -6.71 -7.81
CA LEU A 22 9.57 -6.29 -8.73
C LEU A 22 10.65 -5.47 -8.01
N PHE A 23 10.25 -4.55 -7.13
CA PHE A 23 11.18 -3.72 -6.36
C PHE A 23 12.10 -4.58 -5.47
N ILE A 24 11.54 -5.54 -4.74
CA ILE A 24 12.32 -6.49 -3.93
C ILE A 24 13.25 -7.32 -4.81
N SER A 25 12.74 -7.81 -5.95
CA SER A 25 13.54 -8.63 -6.88
C SER A 25 14.71 -7.87 -7.51
N ARG A 26 14.62 -6.54 -7.64
CA ARG A 26 15.68 -5.68 -8.18
C ARG A 26 16.64 -5.15 -7.09
N SER A 27 16.15 -4.97 -5.87
CA SER A 27 16.92 -4.35 -4.78
C SER A 27 17.68 -5.37 -3.92
N VAL A 28 17.28 -6.64 -3.97
CA VAL A 28 17.82 -7.70 -3.12
C VAL A 28 18.58 -8.74 -3.98
N PRO A 29 19.76 -9.25 -3.53
CA PRO A 29 20.50 -10.30 -4.22
C PRO A 29 19.66 -11.56 -4.45
N LYS A 30 20.03 -12.33 -5.49
CA LYS A 30 19.26 -13.50 -5.93
C LYS A 30 19.07 -14.55 -4.81
N GLU A 31 20.06 -14.70 -3.93
CA GLU A 31 20.01 -15.60 -2.76
C GLU A 31 19.01 -15.14 -1.68
N LEU A 32 18.79 -13.83 -1.55
CA LEU A 32 17.99 -13.23 -0.48
C LEU A 32 16.57 -12.84 -0.92
N ARG A 33 16.25 -12.96 -2.22
CA ARG A 33 14.95 -12.61 -2.76
C ARG A 33 13.79 -13.38 -2.10
N ALA A 34 14.00 -14.65 -1.78
CA ALA A 34 13.01 -15.46 -1.06
C ALA A 34 12.73 -14.88 0.34
N SER A 35 13.77 -14.48 1.06
CA SER A 35 13.65 -13.81 2.37
C SER A 35 12.96 -12.45 2.23
N GLY A 36 13.29 -11.66 1.19
CA GLY A 36 12.63 -10.38 0.91
C GLY A 36 11.13 -10.51 0.62
N GLN A 37 10.73 -11.53 -0.16
CA GLN A 37 9.31 -11.83 -0.41
C GLN A 37 8.60 -12.35 0.85
N ALA A 38 9.27 -13.15 1.67
CA ALA A 38 8.74 -13.60 2.95
C ALA A 38 8.50 -12.42 3.90
N LEU A 39 9.47 -11.50 4.03
CA LEU A 39 9.34 -10.29 4.83
C LEU A 39 8.17 -9.44 4.34
N ASN A 40 8.07 -9.21 3.04
CA ASN A 40 6.95 -8.48 2.45
C ASN A 40 5.60 -9.11 2.77
N SER A 41 5.52 -10.45 2.75
CA SER A 41 4.29 -11.18 3.07
C SER A 41 3.93 -11.06 4.56
N VAL A 42 4.92 -11.13 5.46
CA VAL A 42 4.72 -10.96 6.91
C VAL A 42 4.19 -9.55 7.22
N PHE A 43 4.77 -8.52 6.62
CA PHE A 43 4.31 -7.14 6.83
C PHE A 43 2.94 -6.89 6.19
N SER A 44 2.76 -7.28 4.92
CA SER A 44 1.56 -6.96 4.15
C SER A 44 0.33 -7.76 4.59
N PHE A 45 0.49 -9.04 4.93
CA PHE A 45 -0.62 -9.94 5.28
C PHE A 45 -0.71 -10.28 6.76
N GLY A 46 0.39 -10.15 7.50
CA GLY A 46 0.42 -10.37 8.94
C GLY A 46 0.21 -9.08 9.70
N LEU A 47 1.28 -8.29 9.83
CA LEU A 47 1.31 -7.13 10.73
C LEU A 47 0.30 -6.05 10.35
N ALA A 48 0.25 -5.67 9.07
CA ALA A 48 -0.68 -4.66 8.57
C ALA A 48 -2.14 -5.08 8.80
N ARG A 49 -2.46 -6.37 8.65
CA ARG A 49 -3.81 -6.89 8.87
C ARG A 49 -4.19 -6.89 10.35
N VAL A 50 -3.29 -7.28 11.25
CA VAL A 50 -3.55 -7.26 12.70
C VAL A 50 -3.80 -5.83 13.16
N ILE A 51 -2.91 -4.90 12.82
CA ILE A 51 -3.04 -3.49 13.21
C ILE A 51 -4.28 -2.87 12.57
N GLY A 52 -4.49 -3.09 11.26
CA GLY A 52 -5.63 -2.55 10.54
C GLY A 52 -6.98 -3.06 11.06
N ASN A 53 -7.07 -4.34 11.43
CA ASN A 53 -8.30 -4.91 11.97
C ASN A 53 -8.57 -4.41 13.40
N ALA A 54 -7.52 -4.23 14.22
CA ALA A 54 -7.67 -3.66 15.56
C ALA A 54 -8.10 -2.19 15.51
N LEU A 55 -7.44 -1.36 14.69
CA LEU A 55 -7.79 0.05 14.51
C LEU A 55 -9.15 0.22 13.84
N GLY A 56 -9.45 -0.59 12.83
CA GLY A 56 -10.74 -0.59 12.13
C GLY A 56 -11.89 -1.02 13.04
N GLY A 57 -11.68 -2.04 13.87
CA GLY A 57 -12.64 -2.48 14.88
C GLY A 57 -12.91 -1.39 15.92
N LEU A 58 -11.86 -0.78 16.48
CA LEU A 58 -12.02 0.32 17.44
C LEU A 58 -12.75 1.53 16.85
N ALA A 59 -12.50 1.82 15.57
CA ALA A 59 -13.19 2.88 14.85
C ALA A 59 -14.65 2.57 14.58
N ALA A 60 -14.96 1.31 14.27
CA ALA A 60 -16.32 0.83 14.07
C ALA A 60 -17.11 0.88 15.39
N ASP A 61 -16.50 0.49 16.50
CA ASP A 61 -17.12 0.56 17.83
C ASP A 61 -17.42 2.02 18.25
N ALA A 62 -16.55 2.97 17.90
CA ALA A 62 -16.69 4.37 18.31
C ALA A 62 -17.62 5.20 17.40
N PHE A 63 -17.63 4.93 16.09
CA PHE A 63 -18.31 5.78 15.09
C PHE A 63 -19.30 5.01 14.19
N GLY A 64 -19.55 3.72 14.47
CA GLY A 64 -20.34 2.82 13.65
C GLY A 64 -19.60 2.34 12.39
N ASP A 65 -20.27 1.52 11.56
CA ASP A 65 -19.65 0.90 10.37
C ASP A 65 -19.02 1.90 9.40
N ALA A 66 -19.57 3.11 9.32
CA ALA A 66 -19.03 4.19 8.48
C ALA A 66 -17.67 4.73 8.98
N GLY A 67 -17.40 4.64 10.28
CA GLY A 67 -16.17 5.08 10.92
C GLY A 67 -14.94 4.32 10.42
N GLY A 68 -15.06 3.00 10.25
CA GLY A 68 -13.98 2.17 9.71
C GLY A 68 -13.59 2.57 8.28
N PHE A 69 -14.58 2.86 7.44
CA PHE A 69 -14.34 3.34 6.07
C PHE A 69 -13.69 4.73 6.03
N LEU A 70 -14.12 5.64 6.89
CA LEU A 70 -13.53 6.98 7.02
C LEU A 70 -12.06 6.91 7.46
N LEU A 71 -11.74 6.03 8.41
CA LEU A 71 -10.38 5.84 8.88
C LEU A 71 -9.47 5.26 7.78
N CYS A 72 -9.99 4.30 7.02
CA CYS A 72 -9.29 3.73 5.87
C CYS A 72 -9.08 4.78 4.75
N ALA A 73 -10.09 5.60 4.46
CA ALA A 73 -10.00 6.70 3.51
C ALA A 73 -8.96 7.75 3.97
N GLY A 74 -8.96 8.10 5.25
CA GLY A 74 -7.98 9.00 5.85
C GLY A 74 -6.55 8.45 5.74
N LEU A 75 -6.36 7.15 6.00
CA LEU A 75 -5.06 6.50 5.85
C LEU A 75 -4.55 6.51 4.41
N CYS A 76 -5.43 6.24 3.44
CA CYS A 76 -5.10 6.34 2.01
C CYS A 76 -4.73 7.77 1.61
N ALA A 77 -5.50 8.77 2.07
CA ALA A 77 -5.23 10.18 1.81
C ALA A 77 -3.90 10.63 2.43
N ALA A 78 -3.62 10.23 3.67
CA ALA A 78 -2.35 10.51 4.34
C ALA A 78 -1.16 9.86 3.62
N SER A 79 -1.32 8.62 3.16
CA SER A 79 -0.29 7.92 2.38
C SER A 79 0.01 8.66 1.06
N LEU A 80 -1.03 9.12 0.36
CA LEU A 80 -0.86 9.91 -0.85
C LEU A 80 -0.20 11.26 -0.56
N ALA A 81 -0.61 11.95 0.52
CA ALA A 81 -0.05 13.23 0.92
C ALA A 81 1.45 13.14 1.29
N LEU A 82 1.86 12.06 1.98
CA LEU A 82 3.27 11.79 2.29
C LEU A 82 4.08 11.45 1.04
N PHE A 83 3.48 10.72 0.09
CA PHE A 83 4.16 10.31 -1.14
C PHE A 83 4.18 11.40 -2.22
N PHE A 84 3.25 12.34 -2.18
CA PHE A 84 3.16 13.47 -3.12
C PHE A 84 4.44 14.32 -3.23
N PRO A 85 5.09 14.77 -2.14
CA PRO A 85 6.37 15.49 -2.22
C PRO A 85 7.52 14.63 -2.75
N LEU A 86 7.53 13.33 -2.44
CA LEU A 86 8.53 12.37 -2.95
C LEU A 86 8.37 12.18 -4.48
N TRP A 87 7.13 12.07 -4.96
CA TRP A 87 6.83 11.99 -6.39
C TRP A 87 7.15 13.30 -7.13
N LYS A 88 6.83 14.45 -6.54
CA LYS A 88 7.16 15.77 -7.12
C LYS A 88 8.67 15.96 -7.30
N GLY A 89 9.48 15.47 -6.35
CA GLY A 89 10.94 15.46 -6.48
C GLY A 89 11.47 14.50 -7.55
N GLY A 90 10.81 13.36 -7.77
CA GLY A 90 11.19 12.37 -8.79
C GLY A 90 10.93 12.82 -10.24
N LEU A 91 9.81 13.52 -10.49
CA LEU A 91 9.52 14.08 -11.81
C LEU A 91 10.43 15.26 -12.16
N CYS A 92 10.80 16.09 -11.18
CA CYS A 92 11.67 17.24 -11.40
C CYS A 92 13.14 16.85 -11.65
N LYS A 93 13.52 15.60 -11.36
CA LYS A 93 14.89 15.08 -11.54
C LYS A 93 15.05 14.12 -12.74
N SER A 94 14.03 13.98 -13.59
CA SER A 94 14.09 13.12 -14.77
C SER A 94 13.71 13.83 -16.08
N PRO A 95 14.52 14.80 -16.56
CA PRO A 95 14.68 15.04 -17.98
C PRO A 95 16.00 14.40 -18.45
N GLY A 96 15.92 13.20 -19.03
CA GLY A 96 16.97 12.68 -19.91
C GLY A 96 17.88 11.59 -19.34
N ASN A 97 17.39 10.34 -19.31
CA ASN A 97 18.20 9.18 -19.73
C ASN A 97 17.34 7.91 -19.90
N MET A 98 16.28 8.01 -20.71
CA MET A 98 15.59 6.83 -21.27
C MET A 98 15.47 6.99 -22.79
N LEU A 99 16.63 6.99 -23.45
CA LEU A 99 16.86 6.48 -24.80
C LEU A 99 18.23 5.82 -24.80
#